data_AF-A0A1J5PPR3-F1
#
_entry.id   AF-A0A1J5PPR3-F1
#
_cell.length_a   1.000
_cell.length_b   1.000
_cell.length_c   1.000
_cell.angle_alpha   90.00
_cell.angle_beta   90.00
_cell.angle_gamma   90.00
#
_symmetry.space_group_name_H-M   'P 1'
#
loop_
_entity.id
_entity.type
_entity.pdbx_description
1 polymer ?
#
loop_
_entity_poly.entity_id
_entity_poly.type
_entity_poly.pdbx_seq_one_letter_code
_entity_poly.pdbx_strand_id
1 'polypeptide(L)'
;MGEYTSEGFVVHKGSTARIDNVASIKGTSQERFREQLVTDGVLQLQGKCYVFTRDYLFSSPSMAAIAVLGRSANGWIEWKTEQGQTLDGAKRQAIAPTI
;
A
#
# COMPACT_ATOMS: atom_id res chain seq x y z
N MET A 1 5.64 -6.77 -0.30
CA MET A 1 6.33 -6.40 0.96
C MET A 1 6.47 -4.88 1.02
N GLY A 2 6.49 -4.31 2.21
CA GLY A 2 6.70 -2.88 2.37
C GLY A 2 7.06 -2.51 3.80
N GLU A 3 7.54 -1.29 3.97
CA GLU A 3 8.10 -0.77 5.20
C GLU A 3 7.48 0.59 5.54
N TYR A 4 7.13 0.78 6.81
CA TYR A 4 6.69 2.07 7.33
C TYR A 4 7.88 2.86 7.85
N THR A 5 8.07 4.08 7.33
CA THR A 5 9.17 5.00 7.68
C THR A 5 8.61 6.31 8.25
N SER A 6 9.48 7.20 8.72
CA SER A 6 9.09 8.54 9.15
C SER A 6 8.54 9.42 8.01
N GLU A 7 8.91 9.11 6.76
CA GLU A 7 8.52 9.87 5.57
C GLU A 7 7.24 9.32 4.91
N GLY A 8 6.83 8.09 5.25
CA GLY A 8 5.64 7.47 4.68
C GLY A 8 5.70 5.94 4.70
N PHE A 9 5.28 5.32 3.60
CA PHE A 9 5.28 3.87 3.46
C PHE A 9 5.92 3.46 2.14
N VAL A 10 7.01 2.70 2.20
CA VAL A 10 7.71 2.20 1.03
C VAL A 10 7.14 0.85 0.65
N VAL A 11 6.70 0.68 -0.59
CA VAL A 11 6.44 -0.66 -1.15
C VAL A 11 7.64 -1.05 -1.99
N HIS A 12 8.23 -2.20 -1.69
CA HIS A 12 9.47 -2.62 -2.34
C HIS A 12 9.21 -3.18 -3.74
N LYS A 13 10.22 -3.02 -4.60
CA LYS A 13 10.32 -3.68 -5.90
C LYS A 13 10.00 -5.17 -5.80
N GLY A 14 9.31 -5.69 -6.81
CA GLY A 14 8.88 -7.09 -6.87
C GLY A 14 7.61 -7.40 -6.07
N SER A 15 7.11 -6.46 -5.27
CA SER A 15 5.81 -6.59 -4.62
C SER A 15 4.68 -6.62 -5.66
N THR A 16 3.61 -7.33 -5.34
CA THR A 16 2.46 -7.48 -6.25
C THR A 16 1.29 -6.59 -5.84
N ALA A 17 0.52 -6.14 -6.82
CA ALA A 17 -0.74 -5.43 -6.65
C ALA A 17 -1.85 -6.06 -7.50
N ARG A 18 -3.10 -5.89 -7.09
CA ARG A 18 -4.27 -6.33 -7.88
C ARG A 18 -4.37 -5.53 -9.16
N ILE A 19 -4.80 -6.19 -10.23
CA ILE A 19 -5.12 -5.54 -11.51
C ILE A 19 -6.40 -4.71 -11.36
N ASP A 20 -7.45 -5.37 -10.87
CA ASP A 20 -8.79 -4.78 -10.86
C ASP A 20 -8.99 -3.78 -9.73
N ASN A 21 -9.70 -2.70 -10.08
CA ASN A 21 -10.31 -1.78 -9.15
C ASN A 21 -11.71 -2.27 -8.77
N VAL A 22 -12.04 -2.30 -7.48
CA VAL A 22 -13.42 -2.54 -7.03
C VAL A 22 -14.22 -1.25 -7.09
N ALA A 23 -15.56 -1.38 -7.06
CA ALA A 23 -16.49 -0.25 -7.21
C ALA A 23 -16.21 0.94 -6.26
N SER A 24 -15.67 0.69 -5.07
CA SER A 24 -15.41 1.74 -4.07
C SER A 24 -14.42 2.82 -4.52
N ILE A 25 -13.58 2.56 -5.52
CA ILE A 25 -12.58 3.52 -6.01
C ILE A 25 -12.78 3.93 -7.47
N LYS A 26 -13.77 3.35 -8.17
CA LYS A 26 -14.03 3.69 -9.57
C LYS A 26 -14.53 5.13 -9.69
N GLY A 27 -13.99 5.88 -10.66
CA GLY A 27 -14.27 7.30 -10.89
C GLY A 27 -13.66 8.25 -9.85
N THR A 28 -12.91 7.74 -8.87
CA THR A 28 -12.34 8.59 -7.82
C THR A 28 -10.91 9.04 -8.17
N SER A 29 -10.32 9.90 -7.34
CA SER A 29 -8.90 10.23 -7.45
C SER A 29 -7.98 9.03 -7.18
N GLN A 30 -8.47 8.00 -6.49
CA GLN A 30 -7.68 6.81 -6.13
C GLN A 30 -7.50 5.88 -7.32
N GLU A 31 -8.52 5.72 -8.17
CA GLU A 31 -8.39 5.03 -9.45
C GLU A 31 -7.39 5.75 -10.36
N ARG A 32 -7.57 7.07 -10.54
CA ARG A 32 -6.65 7.90 -11.34
C ARG A 32 -5.21 7.82 -10.84
N PHE A 33 -5.01 7.80 -9.52
CA PHE A 33 -3.69 7.61 -8.93
C PHE A 33 -3.08 6.24 -9.29
N ARG A 34 -3.87 5.16 -9.24
CA ARG A 34 -3.40 3.83 -9.64
C ARG A 34 -3.05 3.76 -11.13
N GLU A 35 -3.85 4.39 -11.99
CA GLU A 35 -3.57 4.51 -13.42
C GLU A 35 -2.27 5.29 -13.67
N GLN A 36 -2.01 6.34 -12.88
CA GLN A 36 -0.75 7.09 -12.95
C GLN A 36 0.43 6.20 -12.58
N LEU A 37 0.35 5.35 -11.54
CA LEU A 37 1.43 4.43 -11.19
C LEU A 37 1.73 3.44 -12.33
N VAL A 38 0.73 3.02 -13.10
CA VAL A 38 0.93 2.17 -14.29
C VAL A 38 1.58 2.98 -15.41
N THR A 39 1.08 4.18 -15.68
CA THR A 39 1.61 5.09 -16.71
C THR A 39 3.07 5.47 -16.44
N ASP A 40 3.43 5.71 -15.18
CA ASP A 40 4.78 6.04 -14.72
C ASP A 40 5.72 4.82 -14.68
N GLY A 41 5.20 3.63 -15.02
CA GLY A 41 5.95 2.38 -15.00
C GLY A 41 6.30 1.90 -13.60
N VAL A 42 5.72 2.46 -12.54
CA VAL A 42 5.89 1.98 -11.16
C VAL A 42 5.21 0.63 -11.00
N LEU A 43 4.02 0.47 -11.58
CA LEU A 43 3.29 -0.80 -11.68
C LEU A 43 3.35 -1.31 -13.12
N GLN A 44 3.71 -2.59 -13.28
CA GLN A 44 3.72 -3.24 -14.59
C GLN A 44 2.95 -4.55 -14.55
N LEU A 45 2.13 -4.81 -15.57
CA LEU A 45 1.35 -6.04 -15.66
C LEU A 45 2.30 -7.23 -15.89
N GLN A 46 2.26 -8.20 -14.98
CA GLN A 46 2.96 -9.48 -15.12
C GLN A 46 2.00 -10.63 -14.83
N GLY A 47 1.57 -11.30 -15.90
CA GLY A 47 0.61 -12.39 -15.84
C GLY A 47 -0.75 -11.92 -15.29
N LYS A 48 -1.06 -12.28 -14.05
CA LYS A 48 -2.37 -12.02 -13.39
C LYS A 48 -2.31 -10.97 -12.28
N CYS A 49 -1.19 -10.25 -12.15
CA CYS A 49 -1.03 -9.19 -11.17
C CYS A 49 -0.19 -8.05 -11.73
N TYR A 50 -0.28 -6.88 -11.11
CA TYR A 50 0.74 -5.86 -11.27
C TYR A 50 1.94 -6.18 -10.37
N VAL A 51 3.14 -5.82 -10.81
CA VAL A 51 4.38 -5.90 -10.04
C VAL A 51 4.99 -4.50 -9.95
N PHE A 52 5.44 -4.15 -8.75
CA PHE A 52 6.22 -2.93 -8.53
C PHE A 52 7.60 -3.08 -9.18
N THR A 53 7.93 -2.22 -10.14
CA THR A 53 9.20 -2.29 -10.90
C THR A 53 10.39 -1.71 -10.13
N ARG A 54 10.10 -0.88 -9.13
CA ARG A 54 11.04 -0.21 -8.22
C ARG A 54 10.38 0.02 -6.87
N ASP A 55 11.19 0.33 -5.87
CA ASP A 55 10.71 0.82 -4.59
C ASP A 55 9.95 2.14 -4.80
N TYR A 56 8.81 2.28 -4.12
CA TYR A 56 7.97 3.47 -4.23
C TYR A 56 7.53 3.93 -2.85
N LEU A 57 7.89 5.16 -2.51
CA LEU A 57 7.47 5.83 -1.28
C LEU A 57 6.09 6.45 -1.48
N PHE A 58 5.12 5.93 -0.74
CA PHE A 58 3.80 6.52 -0.59
C PHE A 58 3.79 7.49 0.59
N SER A 59 3.07 8.60 0.47
CA SER A 59 2.92 9.59 1.55
C SER A 59 2.19 9.06 2.79
N SER A 60 1.53 7.90 2.70
CA SER A 60 0.88 7.25 3.84
C SER A 60 0.70 5.75 3.65
N PRO A 61 0.56 4.98 4.75
CA PRO A 61 0.23 3.56 4.70
C PRO A 61 -1.08 3.27 3.94
N SER A 62 -2.07 4.16 4.03
CA SER A 62 -3.36 3.98 3.35
C SER A 62 -3.24 4.15 1.84
N MET A 63 -2.44 5.11 1.36
CA MET A 63 -2.18 5.24 -0.09
C MET A 63 -1.48 4.01 -0.65
N ALA A 64 -0.49 3.47 0.08
CA ALA A 64 0.16 2.22 -0.30
C ALA A 64 -0.84 1.05 -0.35
N ALA A 65 -1.73 0.93 0.65
CA ALA A 65 -2.73 -0.13 0.70
C ALA A 65 -3.73 -0.03 -0.47
N ILE A 66 -4.18 1.17 -0.83
CA ILE A 66 -5.04 1.40 -2.00
C ILE A 66 -4.32 1.00 -3.30
N ALA A 67 -3.04 1.37 -3.44
CA ALA A 67 -2.21 1.01 -4.59
C ALA A 67 -1.96 -0.49 -4.73
N VAL A 68 -1.98 -1.24 -3.63
CA VAL A 68 -1.85 -2.71 -3.67
C VAL A 68 -3.19 -3.41 -3.87
N LEU A 69 -4.24 -2.95 -3.17
CA LEU A 69 -5.50 -3.70 -3.04
C LEU A 69 -6.59 -3.32 -4.05
N GLY A 70 -6.45 -2.20 -4.76
CA GLY A 70 -7.46 -1.76 -5.73
C GLY A 70 -8.82 -1.42 -5.10
N ARG A 71 -8.82 -1.04 -3.82
CA ARG A 71 -10.01 -0.64 -3.07
C ARG A 71 -9.67 0.43 -2.04
N SER A 72 -10.70 1.08 -1.49
CA SER A 72 -10.53 1.94 -0.31
C SER A 72 -10.04 1.08 0.85
N ALA A 73 -8.96 1.50 1.50
CA ALA A 73 -8.24 0.67 2.45
C ALA A 73 -7.66 1.53 3.58
N ASN A 74 -7.74 1.01 4.81
CA ASN A 74 -7.09 1.61 5.97
C ASN A 74 -5.72 0.94 6.17
N GLY A 75 -4.64 1.65 5.81
CA GLY A 75 -3.29 1.08 5.86
C GLY A 75 -2.87 0.61 7.26
N TRP A 76 -3.40 1.20 8.32
CA TRP A 76 -3.05 0.83 9.69
C TRP A 76 -3.50 -0.58 10.09
N ILE A 77 -4.51 -1.14 9.42
CA ILE A 77 -5.03 -2.49 9.67
C ILE A 77 -4.68 -3.49 8.55
N GLU A 78 -4.44 -3.01 7.33
CA GLU A 78 -4.14 -3.87 6.17
C GLU A 78 -2.68 -4.34 6.17
N TRP A 79 -1.76 -3.47 6.58
CA TRP A 79 -0.36 -3.83 6.72
C TRP A 79 -0.16 -4.61 8.01
N LYS A 80 0.48 -5.78 7.89
CA LYS A 80 0.75 -6.68 9.01
C LYS A 80 2.21 -7.08 9.02
N THR A 81 2.76 -7.27 10.22
CA THR A 81 4.07 -7.88 10.41
C THR A 81 4.02 -9.37 10.06
N GLU A 82 5.18 -10.01 10.01
CA GLU A 82 5.27 -11.46 9.80
C GLU A 82 4.53 -12.26 10.89
N GLN A 83 4.40 -11.71 12.10
CA GLN A 83 3.63 -12.30 13.19
C GLN A 83 2.11 -12.03 13.08
N GLY A 84 1.66 -11.36 12.02
CA GLY A 84 0.24 -11.05 11.78
C GLY A 84 -0.29 -9.84 12.54
N GLN A 85 0.55 -9.14 13.31
CA GLN A 85 0.19 -7.92 14.04
C GLN A 85 -0.02 -6.76 13.06
N THR A 86 -1.08 -5.97 13.24
CA THR A 86 -1.33 -4.79 12.39
C THR A 86 -0.28 -3.71 12.59
N LEU A 87 -0.08 -2.88 11.57
CA LEU A 87 0.82 -1.73 11.67
C LEU A 87 0.43 -0.79 12.81
N ASP A 88 -0.88 -0.61 13.06
CA ASP A 88 -1.39 0.14 14.22
C ASP A 88 -0.87 -0.43 15.54
N GLY A 89 -1.05 -1.73 15.75
CA GLY A 89 -0.58 -2.41 16.95
C GLY A 89 0.94 -2.32 17.10
N ALA A 90 1.69 -2.46 15.99
CA ALA A 90 3.15 -2.50 16.01
C ALA A 90 3.80 -1.12 16.22
N LYS A 91 3.16 -0.03 15.79
CA LYS A 91 3.79 1.30 15.77
C LYS A 91 3.09 2.36 16.61
N ARG A 92 1.76 2.30 16.76
CA ARG A 92 0.98 3.32 17.49
C ARG A 92 0.61 2.88 18.90
N GLN A 93 0.28 1.60 19.09
CA GLN A 93 -0.13 1.07 20.39
C GLN A 93 1.07 0.58 21.24
N ALA A 94 2.26 0.47 20.65
CA ALA A 94 3.49 0.13 21.35
C ALA A 94 4.04 1.25 22.26
N ILE A 95 3.36 2.41 22.31
CA ILE A 95 3.70 3.53 23.19
C ILE A 95 2.58 3.65 24.24
N ALA A 96 2.59 2.75 25.23
CA ALA A 96 1.94 3.01 26.51
C ALA A 96 2.98 3.64 27.44
N PRO A 97 2.72 4.81 28.06
CA PRO A 97 3.67 5.39 28.99
C PRO A 97 3.78 4.50 30.23
N THR A 98 5.01 4.09 30.56
CA THR A 98 5.35 3.63 31.91
C THR A 98 5.05 4.79 32.86
N ILE A 99 4.11 4.58 33.79
CA ILE A 99 3.83 5.49 34.91
C ILE A 99 5.06 5.54 35.82
#